data_AF-A8V0G0-F1
#
_entry.id   AF-A8V0G0-F1
#
_cell.length_a   1.000
_cell.length_b   1.000
_cell.length_c   1.000
_cell.angle_alpha   90.00
_cell.angle_beta   90.00
_cell.angle_gamma   90.00
#
_symmetry.space_group_name_H-M   'P 1'
#
loop_
_entity.id
_entity.type
_entity.pdbx_description
1 polymer ?
#
loop_
_entity_poly.entity_id
_entity_poly.type
_entity_poly.pdbx_seq_one_letter_code
_entity_poly.pdbx_strand_id
1 'polypeptide(L)' 'MKNPKEIALDKIWNILIALLIGEVGIAYNYKPENLPWLILGLIAILFIVAVIFILSYQISIENKEEK' A
#
# COMPACT_ATOMS: atom_id res chain seq x y z
N MET A 1 1.94 2.68 24.02
CA MET A 1 2.44 1.58 23.17
C MET A 1 1.70 1.67 21.85
N LYS A 2 2.35 1.46 20.69
CA LYS A 2 1.63 1.50 19.40
C LYS A 2 0.57 0.40 19.37
N ASN A 3 -0.63 0.74 18.91
CA ASN A 3 -1.70 -0.24 18.78
C ASN A 3 -1.33 -1.28 17.69
N PRO A 4 -1.78 -2.54 17.78
CA PRO A 4 -1.49 -3.56 16.77
C PRO A 4 -1.85 -3.12 15.33
N LYS A 5 -2.92 -2.31 15.21
CA LYS A 5 -3.37 -1.71 13.95
C LYS A 5 -2.37 -0.70 13.38
N GLU A 6 -1.69 0.08 14.22
CA GLU A 6 -0.65 1.02 13.78
C GLU A 6 0.60 0.28 13.29
N ILE A 7 0.98 -0.80 13.96
CA ILE A 7 2.10 -1.67 13.53
C ILE A 7 1.77 -2.34 12.19
N ALA A 8 0.52 -2.77 12.00
CA ALA A 8 0.05 -3.31 10.74
C ALA A 8 0.10 -2.24 9.63
N LEU A 9 -0.36 -1.02 9.91
CA LEU A 9 -0.32 0.10 8.96
C LEU A 9 1.12 0.42 8.52
N ASP A 10 2.06 0.50 9.47
CA ASP A 10 3.49 0.72 9.19
C ASP A 10 4.07 -0.37 8.27
N LYS A 11 3.70 -1.65 8.49
CA LYS A 11 4.11 -2.76 7.62
C LYS A 11 3.50 -2.67 6.23
N ILE A 12 2.22 -2.29 6.11
CA ILE A 12 1.53 -2.15 4.84
C ILE A 12 2.14 -0.99 4.02
N TRP A 13 2.53 0.11 4.67
CA TRP A 13 3.30 1.18 4.04
C TRP A 13 4.64 0.70 3.46
N ASN A 14 5.37 -0.15 4.18
CA ASN A 14 6.61 -0.74 3.67
C ASN A 14 6.36 -1.62 2.44
N ILE A 15 5.27 -2.39 2.43
CA ILE A 15 4.87 -3.20 1.27
C ILE A 15 4.52 -2.31 0.07
N LEU A 16 3.79 -1.21 0.29
CA LEU A 16 3.49 -0.23 -0.75
C LEU A 16 4.76 0.34 -1.38
N ILE A 17 5.74 0.72 -0.56
CA ILE A 17 7.03 1.25 -1.03
C ILE A 17 7.76 0.19 -1.87
N ALA A 18 7.82 -1.06 -1.39
CA ALA A 18 8.47 -2.15 -2.14
C ALA A 18 7.80 -2.40 -3.50
N LEU A 19 6.47 -2.36 -3.56
CA LEU A 19 5.71 -2.49 -4.80
C LEU A 19 5.96 -1.34 -5.76
N LEU A 20 6.01 -0.10 -5.27
CA LEU A 20 6.36 1.06 -6.09
C LEU A 20 7.75 0.94 -6.70
N ILE A 21 8.74 0.49 -5.92
CA ILE A 21 10.11 0.27 -6.43
C ILE A 21 10.11 -0.83 -7.51
N GLY A 22 9.37 -1.93 -7.29
CA GLY A 22 9.23 -3.01 -8.26
C GLY A 22 8.60 -2.55 -9.58
N GLU A 23 7.49 -1.82 -9.50
CA GLU A 23 6.80 -1.25 -10.67
C GLU A 23 7.69 -0.28 -11.43
N VAL A 24 8.39 0.64 -10.74
CA VAL A 24 9.33 1.57 -11.37
C VAL A 24 10.46 0.80 -12.06
N GLY A 25 10.97 -0.28 -11.47
CA GLY A 25 11.99 -1.14 -12.07
C GLY A 25 11.52 -1.85 -13.34
N ILE A 26 10.29 -2.36 -13.35
CA ILE A 26 9.66 -2.99 -14.52
C ILE A 26 9.38 -1.95 -15.61
N ALA A 27 8.89 -0.77 -15.24
CA ALA A 27 8.61 0.33 -16.16
C ALA A 27 9.89 0.89 -16.78
N TYR A 28 10.99 0.98 -16.03
CA TYR A 28 12.29 1.44 -16.53
C TYR A 28 12.88 0.48 -17.57
N ASN A 29 12.69 -0.83 -17.40
CA ASN A 29 13.12 -1.87 -18.35
C ASN A 29 11.97 -2.32 -19.25
N TYR A 30 11.13 -1.37 -19.70
CA TYR A 30 9.90 -1.68 -20.42
C TYR A 30 10.13 -2.61 -21.62
N LYS A 31 9.46 -3.75 -21.60
CA LYS A 31 9.26 -4.64 -22.74
C LYS A 31 7.76 -4.86 -22.91
N PRO A 32 7.25 -5.04 -24.15
CA PRO A 32 5.83 -5.29 -24.38
C PRO A 32 5.30 -6.50 -23.59
N GLU A 33 6.17 -7.50 -23.39
CA GLU A 33 5.93 -8.72 -22.60
C GLU A 33 5.64 -8.43 -21.11
N ASN A 34 6.09 -7.28 -20.59
CA ASN A 34 5.93 -6.88 -19.21
C ASN A 34 4.67 -6.04 -18.96
N LEU A 35 3.91 -5.70 -20.01
CA LEU A 35 2.69 -4.90 -19.90
C LEU A 35 1.66 -5.50 -18.91
N PRO A 36 1.41 -6.83 -18.88
CA PRO A 36 0.48 -7.41 -17.91
C PRO A 36 0.97 -7.24 -16.46
N TRP A 37 2.29 -7.30 -16.23
CA TRP A 37 2.89 -7.11 -14.92
C TRP A 37 2.70 -5.68 -14.42
N LEU A 38 2.90 -4.69 -15.29
CA LEU A 38 2.66 -3.28 -14.97
C LEU A 38 1.19 -3.00 -14.59
N ILE A 39 0.25 -3.58 -15.33
CA ILE A 39 -1.18 -3.42 -15.03
C ILE A 39 -1.52 -4.09 -13.70
N LEU A 40 -1.01 -5.30 -13.44
CA LEU A 40 -1.23 -6.01 -12.18
C LEU A 40 -0.59 -5.28 -11.00
N GLY A 41 0.63 -4.77 -11.16
CA GLY A 41 1.32 -3.99 -10.14
C GLY A 41 0.59 -2.69 -9.81
N LEU A 42 0.09 -1.98 -10.82
CA LEU A 42 -0.74 -0.79 -10.63
C LEU A 42 -2.04 -1.10 -9.87
N ILE A 43 -2.74 -2.18 -10.23
CA ILE A 43 -3.96 -2.61 -9.51
C ILE A 43 -3.63 -2.95 -8.05
N ALA A 44 -2.52 -3.66 -7.81
CA ALA A 44 -2.08 -4.01 -6.46
C ALA A 44 -1.75 -2.77 -5.62
N ILE A 45 -1.08 -1.77 -6.21
CA ILE A 45 -0.81 -0.48 -5.55
C ILE A 45 -2.10 0.22 -5.17
N LEU A 46 -3.05 0.35 -6.11
CA LEU A 46 -4.36 0.98 -5.84
C LEU A 46 -5.11 0.26 -4.72
N PHE A 47 -5.09 -1.07 -4.72
CA PHE A 47 -5.69 -1.88 -3.67
C PHE A 47 -5.06 -1.61 -2.30
N ILE A 48 -3.72 -1.59 -2.21
CA ILE A 48 -3.03 -1.32 -0.95
C ILE A 48 -3.29 0.10 -0.46
N VAL A 49 -3.31 1.10 -1.34
CA VAL A 49 -3.68 2.48 -0.99
C VAL A 49 -5.08 2.53 -0.39
N ALA A 50 -6.06 1.82 -0.96
CA ALA A 50 -7.40 1.73 -0.40
C ALA A 50 -7.41 1.07 0.99
N VAL A 51 -6.64 -0.01 1.19
CA VAL A 51 -6.50 -0.67 2.50
C VAL A 51 -5.88 0.29 3.53
N ILE A 52 -4.82 1.01 3.18
CA ILE A 52 -4.19 2.02 4.04
C ILE A 52 -5.20 3.10 4.42
N PHE A 53 -5.99 3.58 3.46
CA PHE A 53 -7.00 4.60 3.70
C PHE A 53 -8.06 4.13 4.71
N ILE A 54 -8.60 2.91 4.52
CA ILE A 54 -9.60 2.32 5.42
C ILE A 54 -9.04 2.14 6.83
N LEU A 55 -7.84 1.55 6.97
CA LEU A 55 -7.22 1.33 8.27
C LEU A 55 -6.88 2.64 8.98
N SER A 56 -6.38 3.63 8.24
CA SER A 56 -6.09 4.97 8.79
C SER A 56 -7.36 5.65 9.28
N TYR A 57 -8.47 5.51 8.53
CA TYR A 57 -9.77 6.05 8.92
C TYR A 57 -10.31 5.35 10.18
N GLN A 58 -10.25 4.03 10.26
CA GLN A 58 -10.67 3.27 11.45
C GLN A 58 -9.87 3.68 12.70
N ILE A 59 -8.54 3.79 12.59
CA ILE A 59 -7.68 4.23 13.70
C ILE A 59 -8.03 5.67 14.11
N SER A 60 -8.32 6.55 13.15
CA SER A 60 -8.71 7.94 13.47
C SER A 60 -10.06 8.03 14.18
N ILE A 61 -11.01 7.14 13.90
CA ILE A 61 -12.28 7.08 14.61
C ILE A 61 -12.06 6.54 16.03
N GLU A 62 -11.34 5.44 16.17
CA GLU A 62 -11.03 4.81 17.47
C GLU A 62 -10.35 5.80 18.42
N ASN A 63 -9.38 6.58 17.92
CA ASN A 63 -8.71 7.63 18.70
C ASN A 63 -9.60 8.84 19.05
N LYS A 64 -10.74 9.03 18.37
CA LYS A 64 -11.71 10.09 18.70
C LYS A 64 -12.75 9.63 19.72
N GLU A 65 -13.08 8.35 19.74
CA GLU A 65 -14.02 7.78 20.72
C GLU A 65 -13.38 7.50 22.09
N GLU A 66 -12.06 7.32 22.14
CA GLU A 66 -11.29 7.20 23.39
C GLU A 66 -10.96 8.56 24.09
N LYS A 67 -11.35 9.70 23.51
CA LYS A 67 -11.09 11.05 24.04
C LYS A 67 -12.35 11.75 24.52
#